data_AF-A0A8J8AJ63-F1
#
_entry.id   AF-A0A8J8AJ63-F1
#
_cell.length_a   1.000
_cell.length_b   1.000
_cell.length_c   1.000
_cell.angle_alpha   90.00
_cell.angle_beta   90.00
_cell.angle_gamma   90.00
#
_symmetry.space_group_name_H-M   'P 1'
#
loop_
_entity.id
_entity.type
_entity.pdbx_description
1 polymer ?
#
loop_
_entity_poly.entity_id
_entity_poly.type
_entity_poly.pdbx_seq_one_letter_code
_entity_poly.pdbx_strand_id
1 'polypeptide(L)'
;MKSLTKYFRLLMFLLLLIFPTYVLAEPYWARPGVYIEYIAQRYDPYFDLVRGGTPDQIHTAEVFLDVNGTLFMISASSNTTVRFDILDKKEGYLKVRAIIEMENVTISSIFLNGTQYPVFWDSESIMSKKLLPSHDAGFRDCVWLEVKLDKIQISGTYLIRLSDGAVFDMDGNYYGHTFLWIDPNNSLKVNETFSVMGNTNVTIWAVGTFNESVMTYYGQFGPPLISVMVTTGDFELSQKVDKKRRYSLFEVSFNGPSAGIIYDPSTGIAVYPAVIGTAPYADFYAIGIRWAVFEDQLSGYQMLAKKDSSWKFGLVLYDTNADFGAVETVEYPRPKTPMGYIFYGILSLLGAVVIWSMAERRR
;
A
#
# COMPACT_ATOMS: atom_id res chain seq x y z
N MET A 1 -10.70 56.24 12.52
CA MET A 1 -10.34 55.32 11.42
C MET A 1 -9.12 54.42 11.69
N LYS A 2 -8.05 54.88 12.37
CA LYS A 2 -6.86 54.04 12.66
C LYS A 2 -7.06 52.91 13.68
N SER A 3 -8.07 52.97 14.56
CA SER A 3 -8.32 51.90 15.55
C SER A 3 -9.12 50.73 14.98
N LEU A 4 -10.11 50.98 14.12
CA LEU A 4 -10.97 49.97 13.51
C LEU A 4 -10.18 48.97 12.64
N THR A 5 -9.15 49.45 11.93
CA THR A 5 -8.24 48.63 11.13
C THR A 5 -7.36 47.72 11.97
N LYS A 6 -7.07 48.11 13.22
CA LYS A 6 -6.25 47.34 14.16
C LYS A 6 -7.04 46.18 14.75
N TYR A 7 -8.30 46.43 15.13
CA TYR A 7 -9.22 45.39 15.62
C TYR A 7 -9.66 44.42 14.53
N PHE A 8 -9.87 44.90 13.29
CA PHE A 8 -10.18 44.03 12.16
C PHE A 8 -9.03 43.08 11.81
N ARG A 9 -7.77 43.58 11.80
CA ARG A 9 -6.59 42.73 11.61
C ARG A 9 -6.41 41.72 12.73
N LEU A 10 -6.64 42.13 13.99
CA LEU A 10 -6.56 41.24 15.14
C LEU A 10 -7.65 40.14 15.10
N LEU A 11 -8.89 40.50 14.74
CA LEU A 11 -10.00 39.55 14.60
C LEU A 11 -9.78 38.56 13.45
N MET A 12 -9.23 39.01 12.32
CA MET A 12 -8.87 38.13 11.20
C MET A 12 -7.72 37.18 11.56
N PHE A 13 -6.74 37.67 12.34
CA PHE A 13 -5.64 36.83 12.87
C PHE A 13 -6.16 35.83 13.92
N LEU A 14 -7.10 36.23 14.78
CA LEU A 14 -7.74 35.33 15.75
C LEU A 14 -8.59 34.28 15.05
N LEU A 15 -9.36 34.63 14.03
CA LEU A 15 -10.18 33.69 13.25
C LEU A 15 -9.33 32.66 12.48
N LEU A 16 -8.11 33.02 12.06
CA LEU A 16 -7.12 32.10 11.50
C LEU A 16 -6.46 31.19 12.56
N LEU A 17 -6.48 31.59 13.84
CA LEU A 17 -5.94 30.81 14.96
C LEU A 17 -6.97 29.90 15.64
N ILE A 18 -8.28 30.13 15.43
CA ILE A 18 -9.37 29.39 16.09
C ILE A 18 -9.72 28.07 15.39
N PHE A 19 -9.17 27.80 14.20
CA PHE A 19 -9.29 26.51 13.54
C PHE A 19 -7.93 25.83 13.43
N PRO A 20 -7.42 25.17 14.49
CA PRO A 20 -6.64 23.97 14.24
C PRO A 20 -7.62 22.99 13.59
N THR A 21 -7.69 23.00 12.26
CA THR A 21 -8.21 21.84 11.53
C THR A 21 -7.26 20.72 11.87
N TYR A 22 -7.63 19.88 12.84
CA TYR A 22 -7.07 18.54 12.93
C TYR A 22 -7.52 17.84 11.66
N VAL A 23 -6.75 18.04 10.58
CA VAL A 23 -6.95 17.31 9.33
C VAL A 23 -6.55 15.89 9.66
N LEU A 24 -7.54 15.02 9.74
CA LEU A 24 -7.30 13.60 9.88
C LEU A 24 -6.75 13.10 8.54
N ALA A 25 -5.79 12.18 8.59
CA ALA A 25 -5.21 11.57 7.40
C ALA A 25 -6.13 10.52 6.77
N GLU A 26 -7.23 10.16 7.45
CA GLU A 26 -8.22 9.22 6.91
C GLU A 26 -9.00 9.81 5.72
N PRO A 27 -9.22 9.03 4.65
CA PRO A 27 -10.16 9.40 3.62
C PRO A 27 -11.58 9.43 4.16
N TYR A 28 -12.45 10.26 3.56
CA TYR A 28 -13.85 10.38 3.96
C TYR A 28 -14.65 9.07 3.82
N TRP A 29 -14.19 8.14 2.96
CA TRP A 29 -14.79 6.83 2.77
C TRP A 29 -14.33 5.79 3.80
N ALA A 30 -13.27 6.04 4.57
CA ALA A 30 -12.70 5.07 5.51
C ALA A 30 -13.54 4.97 6.80
N ARG A 31 -14.60 4.15 6.75
CA ARG A 31 -15.57 3.95 7.83
C ARG A 31 -15.92 2.48 8.04
N PRO A 32 -16.40 2.09 9.24
CA PRO A 32 -16.81 0.70 9.49
C PRO A 32 -17.79 0.17 8.46
N GLY A 33 -17.58 -1.08 8.02
CA GLY A 33 -18.34 -1.76 6.97
C GLY A 33 -17.81 -1.55 5.55
N VAL A 34 -16.83 -0.68 5.36
CA VAL A 34 -16.14 -0.54 4.07
C VAL A 34 -15.07 -1.61 3.92
N TYR A 35 -14.94 -2.17 2.72
CA TYR A 35 -13.85 -3.06 2.34
C TYR A 35 -13.14 -2.57 1.09
N ILE A 36 -11.87 -2.96 0.98
CA ILE A 36 -11.07 -2.80 -0.23
C ILE A 36 -10.51 -4.17 -0.58
N GLU A 37 -10.68 -4.59 -1.82
CA GLU A 37 -10.21 -5.88 -2.31
C GLU A 37 -9.30 -5.68 -3.51
N TYR A 38 -8.17 -6.38 -3.46
CA TYR A 38 -7.19 -6.44 -4.53
C TYR A 38 -7.02 -7.87 -5.03
N ILE A 39 -6.54 -8.01 -6.26
CA ILE A 39 -6.31 -9.31 -6.89
C ILE A 39 -4.95 -9.37 -7.58
N ALA A 40 -4.35 -10.57 -7.56
CA ALA A 40 -3.35 -11.02 -8.50
C ALA A 40 -3.92 -12.23 -9.25
N GLN A 41 -4.41 -11.99 -10.46
CA GLN A 41 -5.13 -12.96 -11.27
C GLN A 41 -4.18 -13.86 -12.06
N ARG A 42 -4.48 -15.16 -12.08
CA ARG A 42 -3.84 -16.11 -12.99
C ARG A 42 -4.30 -15.90 -14.43
N TYR A 43 -3.36 -15.94 -15.36
CA TYR A 43 -3.65 -15.87 -16.79
C TYR A 43 -2.65 -16.68 -17.60
N ASP A 44 -3.03 -17.89 -18.00
CA ASP A 44 -2.13 -18.86 -18.66
C ASP A 44 -1.37 -18.31 -19.88
N PRO A 45 -1.94 -17.46 -20.77
CA PRO A 45 -1.17 -16.89 -21.88
C PRO A 45 0.00 -15.99 -21.47
N TYR A 46 0.09 -15.59 -20.20
CA TYR A 46 1.26 -14.91 -19.66
C TYR A 46 2.50 -15.80 -19.62
N PHE A 47 2.33 -17.12 -19.49
CA PHE A 47 3.45 -18.05 -19.33
C PHE A 47 4.36 -18.08 -20.55
N ASP A 48 3.81 -17.84 -21.75
CA ASP A 48 4.57 -17.72 -22.99
C ASP A 48 5.54 -16.51 -23.00
N LEU A 49 5.35 -15.55 -22.08
CA LEU A 49 6.18 -14.35 -21.95
C LEU A 49 7.33 -14.54 -20.95
N VAL A 50 7.20 -15.47 -20.01
CA VAL A 50 8.21 -15.73 -18.98
C VAL A 50 9.30 -16.62 -19.55
N ARG A 51 10.48 -16.06 -19.80
CA ARG A 51 11.62 -16.81 -20.34
C ARG A 51 12.40 -17.50 -19.24
N GLY A 52 12.58 -18.81 -19.37
CA GLY A 52 13.45 -19.59 -18.49
C GLY A 52 12.83 -20.03 -17.17
N GLY A 53 11.56 -19.71 -16.93
CA GLY A 53 10.76 -20.27 -15.84
C GLY A 53 9.89 -21.41 -16.34
N THR A 54 9.72 -22.45 -15.52
CA THR A 54 8.71 -23.48 -15.75
C THR A 54 7.36 -23.02 -15.17
N PRO A 55 6.21 -23.52 -15.66
CA PRO A 55 4.89 -23.08 -15.17
C PRO A 55 4.70 -23.21 -13.65
N ASP A 56 5.38 -24.18 -13.02
CA ASP A 56 5.37 -24.40 -11.57
C ASP A 56 6.19 -23.36 -10.79
N GLN A 57 7.04 -22.57 -11.46
CA GLN A 57 7.79 -21.45 -10.88
C GLN A 57 7.09 -20.09 -11.06
N ILE A 58 5.98 -20.06 -11.81
CA ILE A 58 5.22 -18.83 -12.05
C ILE A 58 4.07 -18.79 -11.05
N HIS A 59 4.13 -17.82 -10.14
CA HIS A 59 3.20 -17.66 -9.05
C HIS A 59 2.43 -16.34 -9.20
N THR A 60 1.20 -16.28 -8.71
CA THR A 60 0.49 -15.00 -8.55
C THR A 60 0.82 -14.34 -7.22
N ALA A 61 1.31 -15.13 -6.25
CA ALA A 61 1.77 -14.63 -4.97
C ALA A 61 2.87 -15.50 -4.37
N GLU A 62 3.79 -14.87 -3.66
CA GLU A 62 4.77 -15.50 -2.78
C GLU A 62 4.80 -14.71 -1.47
N VAL A 63 4.38 -15.36 -0.38
CA VAL A 63 4.20 -14.74 0.93
C VAL A 63 5.07 -15.45 1.97
N PHE A 64 5.83 -14.68 2.74
CA PHE A 64 6.62 -15.17 3.86
C PHE A 64 5.89 -14.87 5.17
N LEU A 65 5.29 -15.89 5.76
CA LEU A 65 4.47 -15.79 6.97
C LEU A 65 5.24 -16.27 8.20
N ASP A 66 5.30 -15.47 9.26
CA ASP A 66 5.79 -15.90 10.56
C ASP A 66 4.62 -16.49 11.39
N VAL A 67 4.74 -17.76 11.77
CA VAL A 67 3.81 -18.44 12.66
C VAL A 67 4.59 -18.98 13.85
N ASN A 68 4.39 -18.35 15.01
CA ASN A 68 5.06 -18.72 16.27
C ASN A 68 6.60 -18.77 16.15
N GLY A 69 7.20 -17.84 15.41
CA GLY A 69 8.65 -17.76 15.19
C GLY A 69 9.19 -18.72 14.13
N THR A 70 8.30 -19.42 13.42
CA THR A 70 8.62 -20.25 12.26
C THR A 70 8.21 -19.50 10.99
N LEU A 71 9.15 -19.35 10.06
CA LEU A 71 8.91 -18.71 8.78
C LEU A 71 8.47 -19.74 7.74
N PHE A 72 7.35 -19.48 7.09
CA PHE A 72 6.84 -20.28 5.98
C PHE A 72 6.83 -19.46 4.70
N MET A 73 7.34 -20.04 3.62
CA MET A 73 7.17 -19.54 2.26
C MET A 73 5.92 -20.16 1.66
N ILE A 74 4.98 -19.33 1.23
CA ILE A 74 3.67 -19.73 0.72
C ILE A 74 3.54 -19.19 -0.70
N SER A 75 3.51 -20.09 -1.68
CA SER A 75 3.46 -19.74 -3.10
C SER A 75 2.11 -20.14 -3.68
N ALA A 76 1.42 -19.22 -4.33
CA ALA A 76 0.13 -19.43 -4.98
C ALA A 76 0.29 -19.53 -6.49
N SER A 77 -0.21 -20.59 -7.11
CA SER A 77 -0.14 -20.81 -8.56
C SER A 77 -1.49 -20.59 -9.27
N SER A 78 -2.53 -20.15 -8.55
CA SER A 78 -3.83 -19.71 -9.10
C SER A 78 -4.15 -18.30 -8.58
N ASN A 79 -5.39 -17.84 -8.59
CA ASN A 79 -5.74 -16.49 -8.14
C ASN A 79 -5.34 -16.26 -6.67
N THR A 80 -4.92 -15.04 -6.39
CA THR A 80 -4.73 -14.54 -5.03
C THR A 80 -5.55 -13.28 -4.83
N THR A 81 -6.38 -13.23 -3.79
CA THR A 81 -7.12 -12.02 -3.39
C THR A 81 -6.61 -11.52 -2.05
N VAL A 82 -6.59 -10.20 -1.90
CA VAL A 82 -6.17 -9.50 -0.68
C VAL A 82 -7.25 -8.48 -0.33
N ARG A 83 -7.96 -8.73 0.77
CA ARG A 83 -9.09 -7.93 1.20
C ARG A 83 -8.84 -7.30 2.55
N PHE A 84 -9.21 -6.03 2.70
CA PHE A 84 -9.13 -5.26 3.92
C PHE A 84 -10.52 -4.79 4.32
N ASP A 85 -11.06 -5.32 5.40
CA ASP A 85 -12.36 -4.92 5.96
C ASP A 85 -12.15 -3.93 7.13
N ILE A 86 -12.71 -2.73 7.03
CA ILE A 86 -12.77 -1.78 8.14
C ILE A 86 -13.88 -2.23 9.09
N LEU A 87 -13.49 -2.79 10.24
CA LEU A 87 -14.41 -3.41 11.18
C LEU A 87 -15.06 -2.41 12.14
N ASP A 88 -14.26 -1.49 12.67
CA ASP A 88 -14.68 -0.56 13.73
C ASP A 88 -13.84 0.72 13.72
N LYS A 89 -14.34 1.78 14.35
CA LYS A 89 -13.68 3.07 14.54
C LYS A 89 -13.83 3.52 15.99
N LYS A 90 -12.74 3.53 16.74
CA LYS A 90 -12.74 3.88 18.17
C LYS A 90 -11.46 4.59 18.57
N GLU A 91 -11.59 5.62 19.42
CA GLU A 91 -10.45 6.29 20.09
C GLU A 91 -9.35 6.81 19.15
N GLY A 92 -9.70 7.24 17.93
CA GLY A 92 -8.71 7.73 16.97
C GLY A 92 -8.03 6.63 16.15
N TYR A 93 -8.59 5.42 16.13
CA TYR A 93 -8.10 4.29 15.34
C TYR A 93 -9.22 3.62 14.53
N LEU A 94 -8.88 3.11 13.35
CA LEU A 94 -9.64 2.09 12.65
C LEU A 94 -9.13 0.71 13.05
N LYS A 95 -10.03 -0.21 13.29
CA LYS A 95 -9.73 -1.64 13.39
C LYS A 95 -9.97 -2.26 12.02
N VAL A 96 -8.93 -2.83 11.42
CA VAL A 96 -8.97 -3.39 10.06
C VAL A 96 -8.65 -4.87 10.11
N ARG A 97 -9.38 -5.68 9.35
CA ARG A 97 -9.06 -7.10 9.12
C ARG A 97 -8.49 -7.25 7.72
N ALA A 98 -7.28 -7.76 7.63
CA ALA A 98 -6.70 -8.21 6.37
C ALA A 98 -7.00 -9.70 6.19
N ILE A 99 -7.39 -10.09 4.98
CA ILE A 99 -7.66 -11.45 4.55
C ILE A 99 -6.92 -11.66 3.22
N ILE A 100 -6.07 -12.67 3.17
CA ILE A 100 -5.40 -13.11 1.94
C ILE A 100 -5.90 -14.51 1.62
N GLU A 101 -6.60 -14.65 0.50
CA GLU A 101 -7.00 -15.95 -0.02
C GLU A 101 -6.10 -16.31 -1.20
N MET A 102 -5.50 -17.49 -1.14
CA MET A 102 -4.60 -18.00 -2.18
C MET A 102 -5.09 -19.36 -2.63
N GLU A 103 -5.11 -19.58 -3.93
CA GLU A 103 -5.52 -20.84 -4.56
C GLU A 103 -4.32 -21.61 -5.16
N ASN A 104 -4.42 -22.94 -5.16
CA ASN A 104 -3.40 -23.88 -5.60
C ASN A 104 -2.03 -23.55 -5.00
N VAL A 105 -1.91 -23.83 -3.70
CA VAL A 105 -0.87 -23.27 -2.85
C VAL A 105 0.15 -24.33 -2.48
N THR A 106 1.42 -23.95 -2.50
CA THR A 106 2.51 -24.72 -1.90
C THR A 106 3.07 -23.96 -0.70
N ILE A 107 3.02 -24.58 0.47
CA ILE A 107 3.63 -24.09 1.70
C ILE A 107 4.94 -24.84 1.91
N SER A 108 6.01 -24.12 2.21
CA SER A 108 7.30 -24.71 2.51
C SER A 108 8.04 -24.03 3.67
N SER A 109 8.82 -24.82 4.41
CA SER A 109 9.72 -24.35 5.45
C SER A 109 10.73 -25.46 5.80
N ILE A 110 11.82 -25.11 6.48
CA ILE A 110 12.91 -26.05 6.83
C ILE A 110 12.95 -26.33 8.33
N PHE A 111 13.05 -27.59 8.71
CA PHE A 111 13.03 -28.02 10.12
C PHE A 111 14.13 -29.03 10.41
N LEU A 112 14.55 -29.12 11.67
CA LEU A 112 15.36 -30.27 12.11
C LEU A 112 14.52 -31.55 11.98
N ASN A 113 15.11 -32.62 11.44
CA ASN A 113 14.39 -33.86 11.22
C ASN A 113 13.82 -34.41 12.55
N GLY A 114 12.54 -34.82 12.54
CA GLY A 114 11.83 -35.33 13.71
C GLY A 114 11.27 -34.26 14.66
N THR A 115 11.41 -32.96 14.34
CA THR A 115 10.77 -31.89 15.13
C THR A 115 9.34 -31.62 14.68
N GLN A 116 8.52 -31.16 15.62
CA GLN A 116 7.17 -30.66 15.32
C GLN A 116 7.26 -29.24 14.78
N TYR A 117 6.34 -28.91 13.88
CA TYR A 117 6.17 -27.58 13.29
C TYR A 117 4.73 -27.11 13.50
N PRO A 118 4.51 -25.78 13.60
CA PRO A 118 3.16 -25.25 13.73
C PRO A 118 2.35 -25.54 12.46
N VAL A 119 1.06 -25.80 12.65
CA VAL A 119 0.09 -26.04 11.59
C VAL A 119 -0.96 -24.95 11.69
N PHE A 120 -1.13 -24.19 10.62
CA PHE A 120 -2.09 -23.08 10.52
C PHE A 120 -3.04 -23.23 9.33
N TRP A 121 -2.92 -24.33 8.59
CA TRP A 121 -3.80 -24.71 7.50
C TRP A 121 -4.74 -25.83 7.94
N ASP A 122 -5.84 -25.99 7.21
CA ASP A 122 -6.76 -27.10 7.41
C ASP A 122 -6.09 -28.41 6.95
N SER A 123 -6.15 -29.44 7.80
CA SER A 123 -5.59 -30.74 7.47
C SER A 123 -6.43 -31.51 6.43
N GLU A 124 -7.71 -31.18 6.32
CA GLU A 124 -8.62 -31.81 5.35
C GLU A 124 -8.40 -31.30 3.91
N SER A 125 -7.83 -30.10 3.73
CA SER A 125 -7.52 -29.52 2.43
C SER A 125 -6.14 -29.92 1.85
N ILE A 126 -5.42 -30.80 2.55
CA ILE A 126 -4.09 -31.27 2.11
C ILE A 126 -4.23 -32.21 0.91
N MET A 127 -3.81 -31.74 -0.26
CA MET A 127 -3.69 -32.56 -1.47
C MET A 127 -2.43 -33.42 -1.45
N SER A 128 -1.32 -32.87 -0.94
CA SER A 128 -0.08 -33.62 -0.77
C SER A 128 0.80 -33.02 0.31
N LYS A 129 1.57 -33.87 0.99
CA LYS A 129 2.53 -33.46 2.02
C LYS A 129 3.79 -34.30 1.89
N LYS A 130 4.94 -33.63 1.85
CA LYS A 130 6.25 -34.27 1.72
C LYS A 130 7.22 -33.67 2.73
N LEU A 131 8.14 -34.53 3.18
CA LEU A 131 9.34 -34.14 3.90
C LEU A 131 10.53 -34.54 3.02
N LEU A 132 11.25 -33.56 2.52
CA LEU A 132 12.39 -33.76 1.63
C LEU A 132 13.68 -33.53 2.42
N PRO A 133 14.69 -34.41 2.37
CA PRO A 133 15.97 -34.14 3.01
C PRO A 133 16.58 -32.83 2.50
N SER A 134 17.10 -31.98 3.39
CA SER A 134 17.89 -30.82 2.95
C SER A 134 19.25 -31.30 2.43
N HIS A 135 19.68 -30.69 1.33
CA HIS A 135 21.00 -30.90 0.75
C HIS A 135 21.98 -29.76 1.07
N ASP A 136 21.53 -28.77 1.86
CA ASP A 136 22.31 -27.57 2.14
C ASP A 136 23.46 -27.86 3.10
N ALA A 137 24.61 -27.26 2.83
CA ALA A 137 25.79 -27.39 3.66
C ALA A 137 25.49 -26.90 5.09
N GLY A 138 25.73 -27.75 6.09
CA GLY A 138 25.43 -27.43 7.49
C GLY A 138 23.98 -27.72 7.93
N PHE A 139 23.11 -28.20 7.05
CA PHE A 139 21.69 -28.51 7.34
C PHE A 139 21.25 -29.90 6.84
N ARG A 140 22.18 -30.83 6.60
CA ARG A 140 21.86 -32.19 6.11
C ARG A 140 21.01 -33.05 7.06
N ASP A 141 20.93 -32.65 8.32
CA ASP A 141 20.06 -33.22 9.36
C ASP A 141 18.66 -32.57 9.38
N CYS A 142 18.40 -31.62 8.48
CA CYS A 142 17.13 -30.93 8.33
C CYS A 142 16.30 -31.53 7.19
N VAL A 143 15.01 -31.24 7.21
CA VAL A 143 14.03 -31.60 6.20
C VAL A 143 13.25 -30.35 5.77
N TRP A 144 13.01 -30.26 4.47
CA TRP A 144 12.07 -29.34 3.88
C TRP A 144 10.66 -29.92 3.97
N LEU A 145 9.78 -29.20 4.66
CA LEU A 145 8.35 -29.41 4.57
C LEU A 145 7.85 -28.83 3.26
N GLU A 146 7.05 -29.60 2.53
CA GLU A 146 6.25 -29.14 1.39
C GLU A 146 4.82 -29.62 1.60
N VAL A 147 3.86 -28.69 1.68
CA VAL A 147 2.43 -28.97 1.79
C VAL A 147 1.71 -28.31 0.63
N LYS A 148 0.96 -29.08 -0.13
CA LYS A 148 0.11 -28.57 -1.21
C LYS A 148 -1.35 -28.56 -0.80
N LEU A 149 -2.00 -27.43 -0.97
CA LEU A 149 -3.39 -27.17 -0.65
C LEU A 149 -4.11 -26.66 -1.90
N ASP A 150 -5.40 -26.94 -2.01
CA ASP A 150 -6.27 -26.34 -3.02
C ASP A 150 -6.49 -24.85 -2.75
N LYS A 151 -6.62 -24.47 -1.48
CA LYS A 151 -6.82 -23.09 -1.02
C LYS A 151 -6.24 -22.89 0.38
N ILE A 152 -5.79 -21.68 0.67
CA ILE A 152 -5.54 -21.22 2.03
C ILE A 152 -6.10 -19.81 2.22
N GLN A 153 -6.53 -19.53 3.45
CA GLN A 153 -6.91 -18.20 3.90
C GLN A 153 -6.02 -17.80 5.08
N ILE A 154 -5.25 -16.73 4.91
CA ILE A 154 -4.48 -16.08 5.98
C ILE A 154 -5.29 -14.86 6.40
N SER A 155 -5.48 -14.66 7.70
CA SER A 155 -6.17 -13.45 8.17
C SER A 155 -5.58 -12.95 9.47
N GLY A 156 -5.66 -11.64 9.65
CA GLY A 156 -5.24 -10.96 10.87
C GLY A 156 -6.00 -9.66 11.02
N THR A 157 -5.98 -9.13 12.24
CA THR A 157 -6.58 -7.83 12.55
C THR A 157 -5.49 -6.90 13.06
N TYR A 158 -5.60 -5.62 12.72
CA TYR A 158 -4.62 -4.60 13.08
C TYR A 158 -5.32 -3.25 13.22
N LEU A 159 -4.57 -2.24 13.64
CA LEU A 159 -5.06 -0.88 13.88
C LEU A 159 -4.40 0.12 12.94
N ILE A 160 -5.18 1.09 12.45
CA ILE A 160 -4.69 2.24 11.70
C ILE A 160 -5.06 3.50 12.46
N ARG A 161 -4.08 4.32 12.83
CA ARG A 161 -4.31 5.59 13.50
C ARG A 161 -4.82 6.64 12.51
N LEU A 162 -5.91 7.28 12.88
CA LEU A 162 -6.65 8.25 12.08
C LEU A 162 -5.87 9.54 11.76
N SER A 163 -5.01 9.97 12.68
CA SER A 163 -4.29 11.25 12.54
C SER A 163 -3.22 11.24 11.45
N ASP A 164 -2.64 10.10 11.12
CA ASP A 164 -1.45 9.99 10.26
C ASP A 164 -1.33 8.68 9.47
N GLY A 165 -2.33 7.79 9.55
CA GLY A 165 -2.32 6.51 8.86
C GLY A 165 -1.33 5.50 9.44
N ALA A 166 -0.82 5.71 10.66
CA ALA A 166 0.14 4.80 11.28
C ALA A 166 -0.49 3.43 11.59
N VAL A 167 0.19 2.36 11.19
CA VAL A 167 -0.24 0.97 11.34
C VAL A 167 0.39 0.35 12.58
N PHE A 168 -0.45 -0.34 13.36
CA PHE A 168 -0.06 -1.09 14.55
C PHE A 168 -0.69 -2.49 14.54
N ASP A 169 0.00 -3.50 15.06
CA ASP A 169 -0.67 -4.77 15.39
C ASP A 169 -1.60 -4.62 16.61
N MET A 170 -2.27 -5.70 16.98
CA MET A 170 -3.17 -5.71 18.15
C MET A 170 -2.43 -5.63 19.49
N ASP A 171 -1.11 -5.87 19.51
CA ASP A 171 -0.26 -5.75 20.69
C ASP A 171 0.32 -4.32 20.85
N GLY A 172 0.07 -3.44 19.87
CA GLY A 172 0.49 -2.05 19.87
C GLY A 172 1.87 -1.79 19.27
N ASN A 173 2.47 -2.77 18.59
CA ASN A 173 3.74 -2.58 17.88
C ASN A 173 3.52 -1.78 16.59
N TYR A 174 4.35 -0.78 16.36
CA TYR A 174 4.29 0.10 15.18
C TYR A 174 5.02 -0.50 13.97
N TYR A 175 4.41 -0.39 12.78
CA TYR A 175 4.97 -0.93 11.54
C TYR A 175 5.15 0.06 10.40
N GLY A 176 4.65 1.30 10.49
CA GLY A 176 4.74 2.27 9.41
C GLY A 176 3.44 2.96 9.08
N HIS A 177 3.34 3.47 7.85
CA HIS A 177 2.13 4.03 7.26
C HIS A 177 1.36 2.97 6.49
N THR A 178 0.04 3.08 6.50
CA THR A 178 -0.82 2.22 5.70
C THR A 178 -0.59 2.48 4.21
N PHE A 179 -0.60 1.42 3.42
CA PHE A 179 -0.57 1.55 1.96
C PHE A 179 -1.97 1.72 1.35
N LEU A 180 -3.03 1.49 2.10
CA LEU A 180 -4.41 1.44 1.57
C LEU A 180 -4.85 2.79 1.01
N TRP A 181 -4.32 3.89 1.55
CA TRP A 181 -4.58 5.24 1.08
C TRP A 181 -3.43 6.20 1.38
N ILE A 182 -3.49 7.37 0.73
CA ILE A 182 -2.65 8.52 1.00
C ILE A 182 -3.52 9.72 1.39
N ASP A 183 -3.02 10.57 2.29
CA ASP A 183 -3.59 11.90 2.51
C ASP A 183 -3.11 12.85 1.39
N PRO A 184 -3.97 13.27 0.46
CA PRO A 184 -3.57 14.16 -0.63
C PRO A 184 -3.14 15.55 -0.14
N ASN A 185 -3.55 15.95 1.08
CA ASN A 185 -3.17 17.24 1.68
C ASN A 185 -1.85 17.16 2.45
N ASN A 186 -1.39 15.96 2.79
CA ASN A 186 -0.12 15.72 3.49
C ASN A 186 0.74 14.72 2.70
N SER A 187 1.43 15.25 1.69
CA SER A 187 2.28 14.45 0.82
C SER A 187 3.42 13.77 1.59
N LEU A 188 3.60 12.47 1.35
CA LEU A 188 4.78 11.71 1.77
C LEU A 188 6.07 12.39 1.28
N LYS A 189 7.12 12.35 2.10
CA LYS A 189 8.39 13.01 1.78
C LYS A 189 9.47 12.00 1.42
N VAL A 190 10.32 12.35 0.46
CA VAL A 190 11.49 11.53 0.12
C VAL A 190 12.37 11.33 1.36
N ASN A 191 12.88 10.11 1.54
CA ASN A 191 13.61 9.60 2.70
C ASN A 191 12.81 9.43 4.01
N GLU A 192 11.50 9.69 4.00
CA GLU A 192 10.63 9.31 5.11
C GLU A 192 10.53 7.79 5.20
N THR A 193 10.43 7.25 6.42
CA THR A 193 10.19 5.82 6.63
C THR A 193 8.72 5.52 6.31
N PHE A 194 8.49 4.71 5.29
CA PHE A 194 7.17 4.25 4.92
C PHE A 194 6.73 3.05 5.77
N SER A 195 7.62 2.08 5.97
CA SER A 195 7.37 0.92 6.83
C SER A 195 8.64 0.41 7.51
N VAL A 196 8.47 -0.36 8.58
CA VAL A 196 9.54 -0.92 9.39
C VAL A 196 9.50 -2.45 9.29
N MET A 197 10.51 -3.02 8.65
CA MET A 197 10.69 -4.44 8.40
C MET A 197 11.71 -5.04 9.37
N GLY A 198 11.28 -5.31 10.61
CA GLY A 198 12.21 -5.75 11.65
C GLY A 198 13.23 -4.65 11.97
N ASN A 199 14.50 -4.85 11.58
CA ASN A 199 15.57 -3.87 11.77
C ASN A 199 15.85 -3.05 10.49
N THR A 200 15.13 -3.29 9.41
CA THR A 200 15.31 -2.59 8.13
C THR A 200 14.16 -1.62 7.92
N ASN A 201 14.49 -0.38 7.56
CA ASN A 201 13.47 0.62 7.20
C ASN A 201 13.23 0.58 5.69
N VAL A 202 11.97 0.62 5.31
CA VAL A 202 11.53 0.91 3.94
C VAL A 202 11.30 2.39 3.85
N THR A 203 11.95 3.06 2.92
CA THR A 203 11.91 4.53 2.81
C THR A 203 11.33 4.97 1.48
N ILE A 204 10.70 6.13 1.49
CA ILE A 204 10.21 6.78 0.28
C ILE A 204 11.40 7.16 -0.61
N TRP A 205 11.51 6.52 -1.76
CA TRP A 205 12.52 6.83 -2.77
C TRP A 205 12.12 8.03 -3.61
N ALA A 206 10.86 8.05 -4.07
CA ALA A 206 10.33 9.13 -4.89
C ALA A 206 8.81 9.25 -4.72
N VAL A 207 8.31 10.47 -4.82
CA VAL A 207 6.88 10.77 -4.96
C VAL A 207 6.73 11.64 -6.20
N GLY A 208 5.78 11.30 -7.06
CA GLY A 208 5.60 12.00 -8.32
C GLY A 208 4.17 11.94 -8.84
N THR A 209 3.90 12.80 -9.80
CA THR A 209 2.64 12.75 -10.54
C THR A 209 2.75 11.76 -11.69
N PHE A 210 1.74 10.91 -11.81
CA PHE A 210 1.60 9.94 -12.89
C PHE A 210 0.48 10.42 -13.83
N ASN A 211 0.88 10.92 -15.01
CA ASN A 211 -0.02 11.60 -15.96
C ASN A 211 -0.62 10.65 -17.01
N GLU A 212 -0.85 9.40 -16.64
CA GLU A 212 -1.53 8.41 -17.50
C GLU A 212 -2.70 7.82 -16.72
N SER A 213 -3.74 7.41 -17.45
CA SER A 213 -4.82 6.63 -16.84
C SER A 213 -4.33 5.23 -16.51
N VAL A 214 -4.84 4.66 -15.42
CA VAL A 214 -4.62 3.24 -15.11
C VAL A 214 -5.92 2.46 -15.17
N MET A 215 -5.86 1.26 -15.73
CA MET A 215 -6.98 0.33 -15.76
C MET A 215 -6.93 -0.56 -14.53
N THR A 216 -8.07 -0.88 -13.92
CA THR A 216 -8.17 -1.89 -12.85
C THR A 216 -9.39 -2.76 -13.13
N TYR A 217 -9.64 -3.80 -12.33
CA TYR A 217 -10.87 -4.58 -12.45
C TYR A 217 -12.09 -3.84 -11.90
N TYR A 218 -11.88 -2.93 -10.95
CA TYR A 218 -12.93 -2.05 -10.42
C TYR A 218 -13.36 -0.98 -11.45
N GLY A 219 -12.40 -0.46 -12.22
CA GLY A 219 -12.63 0.55 -13.24
C GLY A 219 -11.38 1.29 -13.67
N GLN A 220 -11.55 2.30 -14.52
CA GLN A 220 -10.45 3.13 -15.00
C GLN A 220 -10.30 4.38 -14.13
N PHE A 221 -9.07 4.67 -13.72
CA PHE A 221 -8.70 5.88 -12.99
C PHE A 221 -7.92 6.84 -13.90
N GLY A 222 -8.34 8.11 -13.94
CA GLY A 222 -7.77 9.13 -14.83
C GLY A 222 -6.65 9.95 -14.17
N PRO A 223 -5.80 10.61 -14.98
CA PRO A 223 -4.75 11.48 -14.46
C PRO A 223 -5.30 12.81 -13.92
N PRO A 224 -4.53 13.52 -13.07
CA PRO A 224 -3.24 13.10 -12.52
C PRO A 224 -3.41 12.04 -11.42
N LEU A 225 -2.58 11.00 -11.43
CA LEU A 225 -2.45 10.04 -10.34
C LEU A 225 -1.20 10.34 -9.51
N ILE A 226 -1.10 9.77 -8.32
CA ILE A 226 0.11 9.87 -7.48
C ILE A 226 0.87 8.55 -7.58
N SER A 227 2.16 8.62 -7.88
CA SER A 227 3.08 7.49 -7.82
C SER A 227 4.03 7.66 -6.64
N VAL A 228 4.11 6.64 -5.81
CA VAL A 228 5.03 6.55 -4.67
C VAL A 228 5.94 5.35 -4.91
N MET A 229 7.24 5.58 -4.98
CA MET A 229 8.24 4.53 -5.06
C MET A 229 8.94 4.43 -3.71
N VAL A 230 9.14 3.20 -3.24
CA VAL A 230 9.86 2.93 -2.00
C VAL A 230 11.08 2.09 -2.28
N THR A 231 12.07 2.20 -1.41
CA THR A 231 13.25 1.34 -1.41
C THR A 231 13.37 0.65 -0.07
N THR A 232 13.84 -0.59 -0.11
CA THR A 232 14.32 -1.30 1.06
C THR A 232 15.79 -1.54 0.88
N GLY A 233 16.57 -1.36 1.95
CA GLY A 233 17.94 -1.83 1.96
C GLY A 233 18.01 -3.36 1.88
N ASP A 234 19.22 -3.88 1.80
CA ASP A 234 19.48 -5.32 1.86
C ASP A 234 18.83 -5.92 3.12
N PHE A 235 18.13 -7.03 2.93
CA PHE A 235 17.56 -7.75 4.06
C PHE A 235 17.51 -9.26 3.83
N GLU A 236 17.47 -9.97 4.95
CA GLU A 236 17.46 -11.41 5.02
C GLU A 236 16.27 -11.86 5.88
N LEU A 237 15.49 -12.81 5.36
CA LEU A 237 14.48 -13.52 6.12
C LEU A 237 15.05 -14.88 6.53
N SER A 238 15.50 -14.94 7.79
CA SER A 238 15.98 -16.17 8.39
C SER A 238 15.20 -16.61 9.60
N GLN A 239 15.15 -17.93 9.78
CA GLN A 239 14.59 -18.57 10.96
C GLN A 239 15.65 -19.33 11.75
N LYS A 240 15.41 -19.51 13.05
CA LYS A 240 16.24 -20.38 13.88
C LYS A 240 15.81 -21.83 13.61
N VAL A 241 16.77 -22.67 13.27
CA VAL A 241 16.53 -24.12 13.11
C VAL A 241 16.83 -24.86 14.41
N ASP A 242 17.84 -24.40 15.16
CA ASP A 242 18.14 -24.87 16.51
C ASP A 242 18.80 -23.75 17.34
N LYS A 243 19.38 -24.11 18.50
CA LYS A 243 20.04 -23.15 19.41
C LYS A 243 21.27 -22.45 18.80
N LYS A 244 21.88 -23.01 17.75
CA LYS A 244 23.16 -22.59 17.18
C LYS A 244 23.05 -22.13 15.73
N ARG A 245 22.08 -22.64 14.97
CA ARG A 245 21.97 -22.42 13.52
C ARG A 245 20.74 -21.59 13.14
N ARG A 246 20.95 -20.69 12.19
CA ARG A 246 19.91 -19.95 11.47
C ARG A 246 19.97 -20.31 10.00
N TYR A 247 18.81 -20.48 9.38
CA TYR A 247 18.70 -20.72 7.95
C TYR A 247 18.04 -19.50 7.29
N SER A 248 18.65 -18.99 6.22
CA SER A 248 18.09 -17.93 5.38
C SER A 248 17.19 -18.55 4.33
N LEU A 249 15.89 -18.25 4.39
CA LEU A 249 14.94 -18.67 3.36
C LEU A 249 14.95 -17.70 2.18
N PHE A 250 15.27 -16.44 2.43
CA PHE A 250 15.22 -15.38 1.42
C PHE A 250 16.24 -14.31 1.77
N GLU A 251 17.04 -13.93 0.78
CA GLU A 251 17.99 -12.83 0.86
C GLU A 251 17.82 -12.00 -0.40
N VAL A 252 17.66 -10.70 -0.24
CA VAL A 252 17.51 -9.79 -1.36
C VAL A 252 18.31 -8.52 -1.14
N SER A 253 18.90 -8.05 -2.23
CA SER A 253 19.59 -6.77 -2.30
C SER A 253 18.93 -5.92 -3.38
N PHE A 254 18.54 -4.71 -3.03
CA PHE A 254 17.95 -3.75 -3.95
C PHE A 254 18.91 -2.58 -4.15
N ASN A 255 19.33 -2.38 -5.41
CA ASN A 255 20.07 -1.20 -5.83
C ASN A 255 19.12 -0.17 -6.49
N GLY A 256 18.05 0.20 -5.80
CA GLY A 256 17.03 1.12 -6.32
C GLY A 256 15.65 0.96 -5.68
N PRO A 257 14.57 1.40 -6.35
CA PRO A 257 13.21 1.20 -5.85
C PRO A 257 12.90 -0.29 -5.80
N SER A 258 12.38 -0.75 -4.66
CA SER A 258 12.01 -2.14 -4.43
C SER A 258 10.53 -2.38 -4.68
N ALA A 259 9.69 -1.37 -4.42
CA ALA A 259 8.25 -1.41 -4.57
C ALA A 259 7.71 -0.05 -5.05
N GLY A 260 6.47 -0.04 -5.54
CA GLY A 260 5.78 1.19 -5.88
C GLY A 260 4.27 1.06 -5.77
N ILE A 261 3.63 2.18 -5.48
CA ILE A 261 2.20 2.32 -5.26
C ILE A 261 1.68 3.43 -6.16
N ILE A 262 0.54 3.20 -6.80
CA ILE A 262 -0.23 4.25 -7.47
C ILE A 262 -1.49 4.52 -6.66
N TYR A 263 -1.73 5.80 -6.36
CA TYR A 263 -2.93 6.29 -5.69
C TYR A 263 -3.76 7.18 -6.61
N ASP A 264 -5.08 7.12 -6.44
CA ASP A 264 -5.97 8.15 -6.96
C ASP A 264 -6.02 9.33 -5.98
N PRO A 265 -5.64 10.56 -6.37
CA PRO A 265 -5.62 11.70 -5.45
C PRO A 265 -7.02 12.18 -5.02
N SER A 266 -8.07 11.86 -5.78
CA SER A 266 -9.42 12.34 -5.48
C SER A 266 -10.03 11.61 -4.29
N THR A 267 -9.74 10.32 -4.17
CA THR A 267 -10.20 9.44 -3.10
C THR A 267 -9.09 9.12 -2.09
N GLY A 268 -7.84 9.25 -2.50
CA GLY A 268 -6.67 8.80 -1.75
C GLY A 268 -6.42 7.30 -1.85
N ILE A 269 -7.29 6.48 -2.47
CA ILE A 269 -7.15 5.01 -2.47
C ILE A 269 -5.93 4.54 -3.26
N ALA A 270 -5.23 3.52 -2.78
CA ALA A 270 -4.25 2.80 -3.59
C ALA A 270 -4.96 1.97 -4.65
N VAL A 271 -4.70 2.26 -5.92
CA VAL A 271 -5.27 1.54 -7.08
C VAL A 271 -4.36 0.40 -7.54
N TYR A 272 -3.05 0.57 -7.36
CA TYR A 272 -2.04 -0.44 -7.58
C TYR A 272 -1.04 -0.41 -6.44
N PRO A 273 -1.24 -1.19 -5.38
CA PRO A 273 -0.33 -1.20 -4.25
C PRO A 273 1.02 -1.86 -4.53
N ALA A 274 1.25 -2.61 -5.61
CA ALA A 274 2.53 -3.32 -5.79
C ALA A 274 3.05 -3.29 -7.24
N VAL A 275 3.29 -2.12 -7.83
CA VAL A 275 3.60 -2.00 -9.28
C VAL A 275 4.90 -2.68 -9.76
N ILE A 276 5.75 -3.16 -8.85
CA ILE A 276 6.98 -3.94 -9.13
C ILE A 276 6.85 -5.37 -8.53
N GLY A 277 5.64 -5.76 -8.17
CA GLY A 277 5.28 -7.04 -7.56
C GLY A 277 5.55 -7.14 -6.06
N THR A 278 6.61 -6.51 -5.54
CA THR A 278 6.89 -6.58 -4.09
C THR A 278 5.98 -5.65 -3.28
N ALA A 279 5.67 -6.07 -2.04
CA ALA A 279 4.77 -5.36 -1.15
C ALA A 279 5.29 -5.32 0.31
N PRO A 280 6.34 -4.52 0.58
CA PRO A 280 6.97 -4.41 1.90
C PRO A 280 6.18 -3.51 2.87
N TYR A 281 4.88 -3.74 3.03
CA TYR A 281 3.99 -2.77 3.66
C TYR A 281 3.61 -3.11 5.11
N ALA A 282 3.38 -2.04 5.87
CA ALA A 282 3.08 -2.12 7.30
C ALA A 282 1.82 -2.96 7.58
N ASP A 283 0.79 -2.85 6.74
CA ASP A 283 -0.48 -3.59 6.88
C ASP A 283 -0.27 -5.11 6.83
N PHE A 284 0.64 -5.60 5.98
CA PHE A 284 0.99 -7.02 5.92
C PHE A 284 1.81 -7.45 7.15
N TYR A 285 2.76 -6.62 7.56
CA TYR A 285 3.59 -6.86 8.73
C TYR A 285 2.78 -6.99 10.02
N ALA A 286 1.76 -6.15 10.18
CA ALA A 286 0.89 -6.16 11.36
C ALA A 286 0.07 -7.46 11.51
N ILE A 287 -0.03 -8.27 10.45
CA ILE A 287 -0.67 -9.59 10.48
C ILE A 287 0.32 -10.76 10.39
N GLY A 288 1.62 -10.51 10.57
CA GLY A 288 2.65 -11.55 10.61
C GLY A 288 3.31 -11.87 9.27
N ILE A 289 2.95 -11.17 8.19
CA ILE A 289 3.59 -11.35 6.88
C ILE A 289 4.86 -10.51 6.83
N ARG A 290 6.00 -11.19 6.71
CA ARG A 290 7.34 -10.59 6.70
C ARG A 290 7.75 -10.13 5.30
N TRP A 291 7.16 -10.69 4.26
CA TRP A 291 7.37 -10.24 2.89
C TRP A 291 6.27 -10.81 2.01
N ALA A 292 5.91 -10.06 0.98
CA ALA A 292 4.97 -10.51 -0.02
C ALA A 292 5.40 -10.02 -1.41
N VAL A 293 5.23 -10.88 -2.39
CA VAL A 293 5.28 -10.59 -3.80
C VAL A 293 3.95 -11.00 -4.40
N PHE A 294 3.40 -10.17 -5.27
CA PHE A 294 2.18 -10.41 -6.02
C PHE A 294 2.46 -10.19 -7.50
N GLU A 295 1.82 -10.96 -8.36
CA GLU A 295 1.96 -10.84 -9.82
C GLU A 295 0.62 -11.11 -10.50
N ASP A 296 -0.09 -10.04 -10.85
CA ASP A 296 -1.25 -10.14 -11.72
C ASP A 296 -0.81 -10.42 -13.17
N GLN A 297 -1.01 -11.66 -13.58
CA GLN A 297 -0.51 -12.20 -14.83
C GLN A 297 -1.32 -11.67 -16.03
N LEU A 298 -2.59 -11.33 -15.83
CA LEU A 298 -3.39 -10.69 -16.88
C LEU A 298 -2.85 -9.29 -17.17
N SER A 299 -2.64 -8.48 -16.14
CA SER A 299 -2.07 -7.15 -16.24
C SER A 299 -0.68 -7.20 -16.85
N GLY A 300 0.17 -8.13 -16.40
CA GLY A 300 1.48 -8.38 -16.99
C GLY A 300 1.41 -8.73 -18.47
N TYR A 301 0.45 -9.55 -18.88
CA TYR A 301 0.23 -9.87 -20.30
C TYR A 301 -0.23 -8.65 -21.11
N GLN A 302 -1.16 -7.84 -20.59
CA GLN A 302 -1.63 -6.63 -21.27
C GLN A 302 -0.45 -5.65 -21.49
N MET A 303 0.39 -5.45 -20.49
CA MET A 303 1.56 -4.59 -20.60
C MET A 303 2.60 -5.14 -21.59
N LEU A 304 2.97 -6.41 -21.46
CA LEU A 304 4.10 -6.98 -22.19
C LEU A 304 3.75 -7.40 -23.61
N ALA A 305 2.63 -8.12 -23.79
CA ALA A 305 2.21 -8.64 -25.08
C ALA A 305 1.35 -7.65 -25.86
N LYS A 306 0.41 -6.95 -25.20
CA LYS A 306 -0.48 -5.98 -25.86
C LYS A 306 0.07 -4.56 -25.89
N LYS A 307 1.16 -4.28 -25.16
CA LYS A 307 1.75 -2.93 -25.04
C LYS A 307 0.76 -1.90 -24.53
N ASP A 308 -0.21 -2.34 -23.74
CA ASP A 308 -1.18 -1.46 -23.10
C ASP A 308 -0.58 -0.92 -21.81
N SER A 309 -0.11 0.33 -21.86
CA SER A 309 0.50 0.99 -20.72
C SER A 309 -0.51 1.41 -19.65
N SER A 310 -1.83 1.24 -19.85
CA SER A 310 -2.82 1.55 -18.81
C SER A 310 -2.79 0.53 -17.67
N TRP A 311 -2.44 -0.72 -17.95
CA TRP A 311 -2.23 -1.74 -16.93
C TRP A 311 -0.88 -1.58 -16.23
N LYS A 312 -0.77 -2.07 -14.99
CA LYS A 312 0.46 -2.13 -14.19
C LYS A 312 0.66 -3.52 -13.60
N PHE A 313 1.88 -3.86 -13.21
CA PHE A 313 2.19 -5.15 -12.60
C PHE A 313 1.71 -5.25 -11.14
N GLY A 314 1.68 -6.47 -10.64
CA GLY A 314 1.55 -6.78 -9.22
C GLY A 314 0.13 -6.88 -8.73
N LEU A 315 -0.20 -6.21 -7.63
CA LEU A 315 -1.51 -6.31 -6.98
C LEU A 315 -2.43 -5.18 -7.49
N VAL A 316 -3.66 -5.52 -7.91
CA VAL A 316 -4.57 -4.62 -8.66
C VAL A 316 -5.88 -4.41 -7.92
N LEU A 317 -6.41 -3.18 -7.84
CA LEU A 317 -7.72 -2.94 -7.25
C LEU A 317 -8.79 -3.74 -7.98
N TYR A 318 -9.50 -4.57 -7.22
CA TYR A 318 -10.50 -5.49 -7.74
C TYR A 318 -11.91 -5.01 -7.47
N ASP A 319 -12.20 -4.75 -6.20
CA ASP A 319 -13.53 -4.36 -5.76
C ASP A 319 -13.49 -3.53 -4.48
N THR A 320 -14.51 -2.72 -4.26
CA THR A 320 -14.71 -1.98 -3.03
C THR A 320 -16.14 -1.47 -2.94
N ASN A 321 -16.69 -1.43 -1.72
CA ASN A 321 -17.95 -0.72 -1.45
C ASN A 321 -17.72 0.69 -0.88
N ALA A 322 -16.49 1.21 -0.99
CA ALA A 322 -16.19 2.59 -0.62
C ALA A 322 -17.01 3.54 -1.49
N ASP A 323 -17.78 4.40 -0.84
CA ASP A 323 -18.53 5.45 -1.52
C ASP A 323 -17.57 6.62 -1.81
N PHE A 324 -17.07 6.69 -3.04
CA PHE A 324 -16.19 7.77 -3.49
C PHE A 324 -16.94 9.07 -3.81
N GLY A 325 -18.23 9.15 -3.48
CA GLY A 325 -19.10 10.24 -3.86
C GLY A 325 -19.30 10.32 -5.37
N ALA A 326 -20.35 11.03 -5.80
CA ALA A 326 -20.32 11.58 -7.15
C ALA A 326 -19.21 12.62 -7.18
N VAL A 327 -18.33 12.57 -8.20
CA VAL A 327 -17.46 13.70 -8.52
C VAL A 327 -18.38 14.90 -8.73
N GLU A 328 -18.52 15.78 -7.74
CA GLU A 328 -19.13 17.07 -7.98
C GLU A 328 -18.23 17.71 -9.02
N THR A 329 -18.69 17.74 -10.27
CA THR A 329 -18.16 18.66 -11.26
C THR A 329 -18.26 20.02 -10.61
N VAL A 330 -17.14 20.54 -10.10
CA VAL A 330 -17.03 21.91 -9.66
C VAL A 330 -17.21 22.73 -10.92
N GLU A 331 -18.46 23.01 -11.28
CA GLU A 331 -18.78 24.05 -12.22
C GLU A 331 -18.19 25.31 -11.60
N TYR A 332 -17.08 25.82 -12.15
CA TYR A 332 -16.56 27.11 -11.78
C TYR A 332 -17.64 28.14 -12.13
N PRO A 333 -18.46 28.60 -11.18
CA PRO A 333 -19.49 29.55 -11.52
C PRO A 333 -18.70 30.83 -11.78
N ARG A 334 -18.87 31.42 -12.97
CA ARG A 334 -18.45 32.81 -13.17
C ARG A 334 -19.00 33.60 -11.97
N PRO A 335 -18.18 34.39 -11.27
CA PRO A 335 -18.57 34.94 -9.98
C PRO A 335 -19.85 35.76 -10.12
N LYS A 336 -20.96 35.20 -9.61
CA LYS A 336 -22.29 35.84 -9.57
C LYS A 336 -22.59 36.44 -8.19
N THR A 337 -21.59 36.63 -7.34
CA THR A 337 -21.77 37.28 -6.05
C THR A 337 -21.22 38.71 -6.07
N PRO A 338 -21.88 39.66 -5.38
CA PRO A 338 -21.39 41.03 -5.22
C PRO A 338 -19.93 41.12 -4.72
N MET A 339 -19.46 40.09 -4.02
CA MET A 339 -18.08 39.94 -3.55
C MET A 339 -17.04 39.82 -4.69
N GLY A 340 -17.42 39.29 -5.86
CA GLY A 340 -16.54 39.27 -7.03
C GLY A 340 -16.24 40.68 -7.55
N TYR A 341 -17.24 41.56 -7.59
CA TYR A 341 -17.05 42.97 -7.92
C TYR A 341 -16.23 43.72 -6.87
N ILE A 342 -16.36 43.34 -5.59
CA ILE A 342 -15.52 43.88 -4.51
C ILE A 342 -14.06 43.44 -4.70
N PHE A 343 -13.81 42.19 -5.06
CA PHE A 343 -12.45 41.69 -5.35
C PHE A 343 -11.81 42.44 -6.53
N TYR A 344 -12.52 42.57 -7.66
CA TYR A 344 -12.03 43.34 -8.80
C TYR A 344 -11.87 44.83 -8.47
N GLY A 345 -12.78 45.41 -7.69
CA GLY A 345 -12.69 46.78 -7.20
C GLY A 345 -11.43 47.00 -6.35
N ILE A 346 -11.12 46.08 -5.44
CA ILE A 346 -9.90 46.09 -4.62
C ILE A 346 -8.66 45.98 -5.52
N LEU A 347 -8.67 45.11 -6.53
CA LEU A 347 -7.56 44.94 -7.47
C LEU A 347 -7.29 46.20 -8.29
N SER A 348 -8.36 46.85 -8.77
CA SER A 348 -8.27 48.12 -9.51
C SER A 348 -7.74 49.26 -8.63
N LEU A 349 -8.18 49.33 -7.38
CA LEU A 349 -7.70 50.32 -6.41
C LEU A 349 -6.22 50.10 -6.08
N LEU A 350 -5.79 48.85 -5.95
CA LEU A 350 -4.38 48.48 -5.79
C LEU A 350 -3.55 48.89 -7.01
N GLY A 351 -4.04 48.63 -8.22
CA GLY A 351 -3.39 49.07 -9.46
C GLY A 351 -3.25 50.59 -9.53
N ALA A 352 -4.30 51.34 -9.16
CA ALA A 352 -4.27 52.80 -9.12
C ALA A 352 -3.26 53.34 -8.08
N VAL A 353 -3.18 52.73 -6.90
CA VAL A 353 -2.21 53.08 -5.86
C VAL A 353 -0.77 52.80 -6.31
N VAL A 354 -0.54 51.68 -7.01
CA VAL A 354 0.79 51.36 -7.57
C VAL A 354 1.18 52.39 -8.63
N ILE A 355 0.28 52.72 -9.57
CA ILE A 355 0.52 53.73 -10.60
C ILE A 355 0.78 55.12 -9.99
N TRP A 356 0.00 55.51 -8.98
CA TRP A 356 0.20 56.75 -8.24
C TRP A 356 1.56 56.79 -7.55
N SER A 357 1.94 55.72 -6.85
CA SER A 357 3.24 55.63 -6.16
C SER A 357 4.43 55.66 -7.14
N MET A 358 4.25 55.13 -8.36
CA MET A 358 5.25 55.20 -9.43
C MET A 358 5.35 56.59 -10.04
N ALA A 359 4.23 57.33 -10.12
CA ALA A 359 4.20 58.71 -10.60
C ALA A 359 4.83 59.68 -9.58
N GLU A 360 4.62 59.46 -8.28
CA GLU A 360 5.26 60.23 -7.20
C GLU A 360 6.77 60.01 -7.12
N ARG A 361 7.27 58.81 -7.44
CA ARG A 361 8.72 58.53 -7.50
C ARG A 361 9.43 59.12 -8.73
N ARG A 362 8.68 59.64 -9.71
CA ARG A 362 9.22 60.27 -10.93
C ARG A 362 9.19 61.81 -10.88
N ARG A 363 8.63 62.39 -9.82
CA ARG A 363 8.82 63.80 -9.44
C ARG A 363 9.88 63.86 -8.34
#